data_AF-A0A812PYA9-F1
#
_entry.id   AF-A0A812PYA9-F1
#
_cell.length_a   1.000
_cell.length_b   1.000
_cell.length_c   1.000
_cell.angle_alpha   90.00
_cell.angle_beta   90.00
_cell.angle_gamma   90.00
#
_symmetry.space_group_name_H-M   'P 1'
#
loop_
_entity.id
_entity.type
_entity.pdbx_description
1 polymer ?
#
loop_
_entity_poly.entity_id
_entity_poly.type
_entity_poly.pdbx_seq_one_letter_code
_entity_poly.pdbx_strand_id
1 'polypeptide(L)'
;MVWSGPLLHAAAVRCAGQLQQLDAQNLCNFAQGPASSSYAGVALLHAAAEEAVPKVLQPSPQEPANTRWWLVDSSSMTQPLSDALSDAALRGASHLQGQALCSLADASLPCQGQLLLHLHAFVDKFFKAWSPTETWDAGHAARAVSSFEIDSLGLHGSRRLCDKIGIPEASPEFVLRAKSKLGERLRACQTAPPVHGWRRPRILAYAEYTFTGAQTKRGSLLFENGLRVDGWVADYRWLTPTDLPLSRWVDRALCAEAQLLTSLCQQRELVNLTGEVELYTSSPPCLSCLGLFFQFRGVFLHATLRFSCGLVRAWEAWVPL
;
A
#
# COMPACT_ATOMS: atom_id res chain seq x y z
N MET A 1 -3.30 6.90 -39.93
CA MET A 1 -4.75 6.99 -40.19
C MET A 1 -5.30 8.04 -39.23
N VAL A 2 -5.63 9.24 -39.72
CA VAL A 2 -6.10 10.36 -38.88
C VAL A 2 -7.61 10.28 -38.81
N TRP A 3 -8.15 9.99 -37.62
CA TRP A 3 -9.58 9.95 -37.38
C TRP A 3 -10.13 11.38 -37.35
N SER A 4 -11.29 11.64 -37.98
CA SER A 4 -11.89 12.96 -37.99
C SER A 4 -12.50 13.30 -36.62
N GLY A 5 -12.37 14.56 -36.18
CA GLY A 5 -12.90 15.03 -34.89
C GLY A 5 -14.38 14.69 -34.62
N PRO A 6 -15.29 14.81 -35.61
CA PRO A 6 -16.70 14.42 -35.44
C PRO A 6 -16.91 12.92 -35.20
N LEU A 7 -16.10 12.06 -35.83
CA LEU A 7 -16.18 10.61 -35.66
C LEU A 7 -15.70 10.19 -34.26
N LEU A 8 -14.63 10.82 -33.77
CA LEU A 8 -14.15 10.64 -32.40
C LEU A 8 -15.18 11.14 -31.37
N HIS A 9 -15.87 12.26 -31.64
CA HIS A 9 -16.92 12.77 -30.76
C HIS A 9 -18.14 11.84 -30.72
N ALA A 10 -18.60 11.34 -31.88
CA ALA A 10 -19.69 10.37 -31.94
C ALA A 10 -19.33 9.04 -31.28
N ALA A 11 -18.09 8.56 -31.44
CA ALA A 11 -17.57 7.39 -30.75
C ALA A 11 -17.48 7.62 -29.24
N ALA A 12 -17.03 8.80 -28.79
CA ALA A 12 -16.99 9.17 -27.38
C ALA A 12 -18.39 9.18 -26.74
N VAL A 13 -19.37 9.83 -27.37
CA VAL A 13 -20.76 9.86 -26.89
C VAL A 13 -21.38 8.45 -26.84
N ARG A 14 -21.09 7.62 -27.85
CA ARG A 14 -21.56 6.22 -27.89
C ARG A 14 -20.88 5.35 -26.83
N CYS A 15 -19.57 5.52 -26.64
CA CYS A 15 -18.81 4.82 -25.61
C CYS A 15 -19.25 5.26 -24.21
N ALA A 16 -19.57 6.54 -23.98
CA ALA A 16 -20.03 7.07 -22.70
C ALA A 16 -21.25 6.30 -22.14
N GLY A 17 -22.21 5.96 -23.00
CA GLY A 17 -23.35 5.11 -22.61
C GLY A 17 -22.97 3.65 -22.27
N GLN A 18 -21.82 3.17 -22.75
CA GLN A 18 -21.28 1.84 -22.44
C GLN A 18 -20.34 1.84 -21.23
N LEU A 19 -19.80 3.00 -20.82
CA LEU A 19 -18.96 3.13 -19.62
C LEU A 19 -19.70 2.68 -18.37
N GLN A 20 -21.01 2.86 -18.31
CA GLN A 20 -21.87 2.37 -17.22
C GLN A 20 -21.83 0.84 -17.07
N GLN A 21 -21.50 0.10 -18.12
CA GLN A 21 -21.43 -1.36 -18.09
C GLN A 21 -20.03 -1.89 -17.77
N LEU A 22 -19.01 -1.04 -17.82
CA LEU A 22 -17.64 -1.41 -17.50
C LEU A 22 -17.43 -1.44 -15.98
N ASP A 23 -16.75 -2.48 -15.49
CA ASP A 23 -16.21 -2.46 -14.13
C ASP A 23 -15.05 -1.43 -13.99
N ALA A 24 -14.62 -1.18 -12.77
CA ALA A 24 -13.57 -0.20 -12.47
C ALA A 24 -12.25 -0.50 -13.23
N GLN A 25 -11.91 -1.77 -13.43
CA GLN A 25 -10.70 -2.18 -14.13
C GLN A 25 -10.76 -1.86 -15.63
N ASN A 26 -11.90 -2.17 -16.25
CA ASN A 26 -12.14 -1.91 -17.66
C ASN A 26 -12.23 -0.41 -17.96
N LEU A 27 -12.73 0.41 -17.03
CA LEU A 27 -12.71 1.88 -17.14
C LEU A 27 -11.28 2.44 -17.12
N CYS A 28 -10.41 1.94 -16.25
CA CYS A 28 -9.00 2.36 -16.21
C CYS A 28 -8.23 1.95 -17.47
N ASN A 29 -8.40 0.70 -17.93
CA ASN A 29 -7.76 0.21 -19.16
C ASN A 29 -8.19 1.04 -20.37
N PHE A 30 -9.46 1.43 -20.41
CA PHE A 30 -10.01 2.30 -21.43
C PHE A 30 -9.40 3.71 -21.38
N ALA A 31 -9.22 4.26 -20.18
CA ALA A 31 -8.67 5.59 -19.97
C ALA A 31 -7.17 5.70 -20.29
N GLN A 32 -6.43 4.59 -20.24
CA GLN A 32 -5.02 4.49 -20.65
C GLN A 32 -4.83 4.30 -22.17
N GLY A 33 -5.92 4.21 -22.94
CA GLY A 33 -5.90 4.00 -24.39
C GLY A 33 -5.49 5.23 -25.23
N PRO A 34 -5.23 5.05 -26.53
CA PRO A 34 -4.71 6.09 -27.46
C PRO A 34 -5.64 7.29 -27.73
N ALA A 35 -6.79 7.38 -27.06
CA ALA A 35 -7.76 8.47 -27.22
C ALA A 35 -7.27 9.81 -26.64
N SER A 36 -6.18 9.82 -25.86
CA SER A 36 -5.66 10.98 -25.13
C SER A 36 -5.15 12.18 -25.96
N SER A 37 -5.12 12.07 -27.29
CA SER A 37 -4.56 13.08 -28.19
C SER A 37 -5.59 13.98 -28.91
N SER A 38 -6.88 13.84 -28.63
CA SER A 38 -7.94 14.63 -29.29
C SER A 38 -8.94 15.25 -28.28
N TYR A 39 -9.53 16.40 -28.63
CA TYR A 39 -10.54 17.09 -27.80
C TYR A 39 -11.75 16.19 -27.48
N ALA A 40 -12.16 15.35 -28.42
CA ALA A 40 -13.20 14.34 -28.23
C ALA A 40 -12.78 13.22 -27.24
N GLY A 41 -11.49 12.89 -27.20
CA GLY A 41 -10.93 11.96 -26.23
C GLY A 41 -10.89 12.52 -24.81
N VAL A 42 -10.67 13.82 -24.63
CA VAL A 42 -10.71 14.46 -23.29
C VAL A 42 -12.11 14.37 -22.67
N ALA A 43 -13.16 14.68 -23.43
CA ALA A 43 -14.54 14.55 -22.95
C ALA A 43 -14.90 13.10 -22.58
N LEU A 44 -14.37 12.13 -23.34
CA LEU A 44 -14.54 10.71 -23.07
C LEU A 44 -13.80 10.25 -21.80
N LEU A 45 -12.58 10.77 -21.58
CA LEU A 45 -11.81 10.53 -20.36
C LEU A 45 -12.49 11.16 -19.14
N HIS A 46 -13.09 12.34 -19.28
CA HIS A 46 -13.93 12.95 -18.24
C HIS A 46 -15.13 12.07 -17.90
N ALA A 47 -15.90 11.62 -18.90
CA ALA A 47 -17.03 10.72 -18.65
C ALA A 47 -16.60 9.38 -18.04
N ALA A 48 -15.45 8.84 -18.45
CA ALA A 48 -14.89 7.62 -17.87
C ALA A 48 -14.42 7.81 -16.44
N ALA A 49 -13.76 8.92 -16.13
CA ALA A 49 -13.38 9.27 -14.77
C ALA A 49 -14.61 9.48 -13.87
N GLU A 50 -15.63 10.21 -14.35
CA GLU A 50 -16.88 10.45 -13.63
C GLU A 50 -17.68 9.17 -13.38
N GLU A 51 -17.65 8.20 -14.29
CA GLU A 51 -18.29 6.90 -14.11
C GLU A 51 -17.44 5.94 -13.25
N ALA A 52 -16.11 6.05 -13.36
CA ALA A 52 -15.18 5.22 -12.60
C ALA A 52 -15.19 5.57 -11.11
N VAL A 53 -15.27 6.86 -10.76
CA VAL A 53 -15.24 7.28 -9.35
C VAL A 53 -16.35 6.58 -8.56
N PRO A 54 -17.66 6.73 -8.84
CA PRO A 54 -18.72 6.07 -8.10
C PRO A 54 -18.55 4.55 -7.99
N LYS A 55 -18.03 3.89 -9.03
CA LYS A 55 -17.79 2.43 -9.05
C LYS A 55 -16.61 2.01 -8.19
N VAL A 56 -15.54 2.81 -8.17
CA VAL A 56 -14.41 2.65 -7.25
C VAL A 56 -14.84 2.92 -5.81
N LEU A 57 -15.88 3.74 -5.60
CA LEU A 57 -16.46 4.02 -4.28
C LEU A 57 -17.49 2.99 -3.80
N GLN A 58 -17.92 2.06 -4.67
CA GLN A 58 -18.84 1.00 -4.27
C GLN A 58 -18.07 -0.14 -3.59
N PRO A 59 -18.53 -0.62 -2.42
CA PRO A 59 -17.93 -1.75 -1.74
C PRO A 59 -18.20 -3.03 -2.55
N SER A 60 -17.22 -3.46 -3.35
CA SER A 60 -17.24 -4.77 -4.00
C SER A 60 -16.47 -5.78 -3.15
N PRO A 61 -17.06 -6.95 -2.82
CA PRO A 61 -16.39 -8.01 -2.05
C PRO A 61 -15.20 -8.65 -2.78
N GLN A 62 -14.92 -8.32 -4.05
CA GLN A 62 -13.85 -8.93 -4.83
C GLN A 62 -12.53 -8.16 -4.88
N GLU A 63 -12.43 -6.91 -4.39
CA GLU A 63 -11.43 -6.01 -4.98
C GLU A 63 -10.55 -5.11 -4.07
N PRO A 64 -9.94 -5.63 -2.99
CA PRO A 64 -8.66 -5.08 -2.50
C PRO A 64 -7.57 -5.12 -3.58
N ALA A 65 -7.70 -6.03 -4.56
CA ALA A 65 -6.87 -6.08 -5.74
C ALA A 65 -7.12 -4.88 -6.66
N ASN A 66 -8.39 -4.45 -6.86
CA ASN A 66 -8.66 -3.39 -7.83
C ASN A 66 -8.41 -1.96 -7.36
N THR A 67 -8.52 -1.72 -6.05
CA THR A 67 -7.99 -0.50 -5.43
C THR A 67 -6.48 -0.54 -5.27
N ARG A 68 -5.73 -1.52 -5.80
CA ARG A 68 -4.26 -1.47 -5.84
C ARG A 68 -3.73 -1.01 -7.19
N TRP A 69 -4.56 -0.93 -8.24
CA TRP A 69 -4.12 -0.59 -9.60
C TRP A 69 -3.96 0.90 -9.88
N TRP A 70 -4.52 1.81 -9.07
CA TRP A 70 -4.21 3.25 -9.25
C TRP A 70 -2.74 3.56 -8.88
N LEU A 71 -2.10 2.72 -8.05
CA LEU A 71 -0.65 2.79 -7.77
C LEU A 71 0.19 2.37 -8.98
N VAL A 72 -0.43 1.71 -9.96
CA VAL A 72 0.23 1.32 -11.21
C VAL A 72 0.24 2.54 -12.12
N ASP A 73 1.23 3.36 -11.81
CA ASP A 73 1.90 4.28 -12.70
C ASP A 73 1.12 5.51 -13.16
N SER A 74 0.89 6.44 -12.23
CA SER A 74 0.50 7.83 -12.56
C SER A 74 1.45 8.50 -13.56
N SER A 75 2.69 8.01 -13.74
CA SER A 75 3.60 8.51 -14.79
C SER A 75 3.17 8.12 -16.21
N SER A 76 2.26 7.14 -16.35
CA SER A 76 1.64 6.75 -17.62
C SER A 76 0.25 7.39 -17.84
N MET A 77 -0.28 8.08 -16.83
CA MET A 77 -1.58 8.74 -16.90
C MET A 77 -1.46 10.04 -17.69
N THR A 78 -2.36 10.25 -18.64
CA THR A 78 -2.39 11.51 -19.39
C THR A 78 -2.88 12.66 -18.50
N GLN A 79 -2.32 13.86 -18.69
CA GLN A 79 -2.73 15.04 -17.90
C GLN A 79 -4.25 15.24 -17.88
N PRO A 80 -4.99 15.16 -19.01
CA PRO A 80 -6.44 15.36 -18.99
C PRO A 80 -7.20 14.30 -18.19
N LEU A 81 -6.73 13.05 -18.17
CA LEU A 81 -7.33 12.01 -17.33
C LEU A 81 -7.04 12.25 -15.84
N SER A 82 -5.83 12.69 -15.52
CA SER A 82 -5.43 13.03 -14.15
C SER A 82 -6.26 14.20 -13.61
N ASP A 83 -6.46 15.25 -14.43
CA ASP A 83 -7.32 16.40 -14.10
C ASP A 83 -8.78 15.96 -13.91
N ALA A 84 -9.31 15.12 -14.80
CA ALA A 84 -10.68 14.59 -14.70
C ALA A 84 -10.91 13.79 -13.41
N LEU A 85 -9.98 12.87 -13.09
CA LEU A 85 -10.04 12.07 -11.86
C LEU A 85 -9.90 12.95 -10.62
N SER A 86 -9.02 13.95 -10.68
CA SER A 86 -8.83 14.94 -9.62
C SER A 86 -10.13 15.69 -9.33
N ASP A 87 -10.77 16.23 -10.37
CA ASP A 87 -12.04 16.93 -10.29
C ASP A 87 -13.17 16.05 -9.74
N ALA A 88 -13.27 14.81 -10.22
CA ALA A 88 -14.26 13.86 -9.75
C ALA A 88 -14.02 13.44 -8.28
N ALA A 89 -12.75 13.21 -7.89
CA ALA A 89 -12.37 12.89 -6.52
C ALA A 89 -12.70 14.04 -5.56
N LEU A 90 -12.49 15.29 -5.97
CA LEU A 90 -12.84 16.48 -5.17
C LEU A 90 -14.36 16.60 -4.99
N ARG A 91 -15.15 16.40 -6.04
CA ARG A 91 -16.62 16.42 -5.94
C ARG A 91 -17.15 15.32 -5.02
N GLY A 92 -16.51 14.15 -5.04
CA GLY A 92 -16.88 12.99 -4.23
C GLY A 92 -16.23 12.92 -2.84
N ALA A 93 -15.34 13.86 -2.49
CA ALA A 93 -14.44 13.76 -1.34
C ALA A 93 -15.14 13.45 0.00
N SER A 94 -16.32 14.05 0.22
CA SER A 94 -17.13 13.84 1.43
C SER A 94 -17.75 12.44 1.56
N HIS A 95 -17.85 11.70 0.45
CA HIS A 95 -18.46 10.38 0.37
C HIS A 95 -17.45 9.26 0.09
N LEU A 96 -16.16 9.59 -0.01
CA LEU A 96 -15.12 8.59 -0.23
C LEU A 96 -15.05 7.63 0.97
N GLN A 97 -15.20 6.33 0.70
CA GLN A 97 -14.90 5.28 1.68
C GLN A 97 -13.40 5.25 1.99
N GLY A 98 -13.03 4.72 3.16
CA GLY A 98 -11.64 4.74 3.66
C GLY A 98 -10.64 4.18 2.66
N GLN A 99 -10.90 3.00 2.08
CA GLN A 99 -9.97 2.34 1.16
C GLN A 99 -9.79 3.14 -0.14
N ALA A 100 -10.86 3.75 -0.65
CA ALA A 100 -10.84 4.58 -1.85
C ALA A 100 -10.14 5.92 -1.62
N LEU A 101 -10.30 6.52 -0.43
CA LEU A 101 -9.60 7.75 -0.06
C LEU A 101 -8.09 7.53 0.04
N CYS A 102 -7.67 6.48 0.77
CA CYS A 102 -6.26 6.08 0.83
C CYS A 102 -5.71 5.85 -0.58
N SER A 103 -6.54 5.25 -1.42
CA SER A 103 -6.20 4.94 -2.79
C SER A 103 -5.93 6.20 -3.63
N LEU A 104 -6.90 7.09 -3.73
CA LEU A 104 -6.76 8.32 -4.51
C LEU A 104 -5.64 9.23 -3.95
N ALA A 105 -5.40 9.19 -2.64
CA ALA A 105 -4.39 10.01 -2.00
C ALA A 105 -2.95 9.66 -2.41
N ASP A 106 -2.58 8.39 -2.61
CA ASP A 106 -1.22 8.10 -3.10
C ASP A 106 -1.10 8.12 -4.63
N ALA A 107 -2.20 8.38 -5.36
CA ALA A 107 -2.22 8.34 -6.84
C ALA A 107 -1.49 9.52 -7.50
N SER A 108 -0.97 10.46 -6.71
CA SER A 108 -0.29 11.67 -7.17
C SER A 108 -1.15 12.50 -8.16
N LEU A 109 -2.47 12.55 -7.92
CA LEU A 109 -3.39 13.41 -8.67
C LEU A 109 -3.11 14.90 -8.38
N PRO A 110 -3.47 15.82 -9.29
CA PRO A 110 -3.35 17.27 -9.05
C PRO A 110 -3.98 17.76 -7.74
N CYS A 111 -5.09 17.15 -7.30
CA CYS A 111 -5.74 17.44 -6.01
C CYS A 111 -5.20 16.65 -4.80
N GLN A 112 -4.04 16.02 -4.90
CA GLN A 112 -3.48 15.19 -3.83
C GLN A 112 -3.42 15.94 -2.49
N GLY A 113 -3.06 17.22 -2.50
CA GLY A 113 -3.01 18.04 -1.27
C GLY A 113 -4.35 18.05 -0.52
N GLN A 114 -5.46 18.23 -1.23
CA GLN A 114 -6.80 18.21 -0.66
C GLN A 114 -7.18 16.80 -0.17
N LEU A 115 -6.88 15.77 -0.96
CA LEU A 115 -7.12 14.37 -0.56
C LEU A 115 -6.34 13.99 0.70
N LEU A 116 -5.11 14.48 0.85
CA LEU A 116 -4.29 14.28 2.04
C LEU A 116 -4.91 14.93 3.29
N LEU A 117 -5.55 16.10 3.17
CA LEU A 117 -6.27 16.71 4.29
C LEU A 117 -7.42 15.81 4.77
N HIS A 118 -8.20 15.26 3.84
CA HIS A 118 -9.27 14.30 4.16
C HIS A 118 -8.71 13.00 4.74
N LEU A 119 -7.64 12.46 4.16
CA LEU A 119 -6.97 11.26 4.65
C LEU A 119 -6.42 11.45 6.06
N HIS A 120 -5.79 12.59 6.35
CA HIS A 120 -5.28 12.87 7.70
C HIS A 120 -6.41 12.93 8.73
N ALA A 121 -7.53 13.58 8.41
CA ALA A 121 -8.70 13.60 9.29
C ALA A 121 -9.28 12.18 9.49
N PHE A 122 -9.28 11.35 8.45
CA PHE A 122 -9.69 9.95 8.51
C PHE A 122 -8.74 9.12 9.40
N VAL A 123 -7.42 9.23 9.21
CA VAL A 123 -6.41 8.55 10.04
C VAL A 123 -6.47 9.03 11.50
N ASP A 124 -6.76 10.31 11.75
CA ASP A 124 -6.95 10.83 13.11
C ASP A 124 -8.16 10.17 13.80
N LYS A 125 -9.28 9.98 13.08
CA LYS A 125 -10.46 9.26 13.60
C LYS A 125 -10.16 7.78 13.80
N PHE A 126 -9.52 7.13 12.82
CA PHE A 126 -9.10 5.75 12.93
C PHE A 126 -8.17 5.53 14.13
N PHE A 127 -7.14 6.37 14.28
CA PHE A 127 -6.22 6.29 15.40
C PHE A 127 -6.94 6.43 16.74
N LYS A 128 -7.91 7.36 16.89
CA LYS A 128 -8.67 7.46 18.14
C LYS A 128 -9.48 6.20 18.47
N ALA A 129 -10.01 5.52 17.45
CA ALA A 129 -10.79 4.30 17.61
C ALA A 129 -9.94 3.05 17.75
N TRP A 130 -8.74 3.04 17.15
CA TRP A 130 -7.80 1.93 17.12
C TRP A 130 -6.77 1.99 18.25
N SER A 131 -6.47 3.20 18.73
CA SER A 131 -5.37 3.49 19.66
C SER A 131 -5.46 2.53 20.83
N PRO A 132 -4.49 1.61 20.94
CA PRO A 132 -4.43 0.76 22.09
C PRO A 132 -4.21 1.64 23.33
N THR A 133 -4.74 1.21 24.47
CA THR A 133 -4.24 1.60 25.78
C THR A 133 -2.73 1.33 25.89
N GLU A 134 -2.09 1.61 27.03
CA GLU A 134 -0.66 1.26 27.25
C GLU A 134 -0.31 -0.20 26.87
N THR A 135 -1.31 -1.09 26.93
CA THR A 135 -1.23 -2.49 26.46
C THR A 135 -2.03 -2.73 25.18
N TRP A 136 -1.47 -3.56 24.28
CA TRP A 136 -2.15 -4.05 23.09
C TRP A 136 -3.34 -4.95 23.44
N ASP A 137 -4.53 -4.63 22.91
CA ASP A 137 -5.72 -5.47 22.95
C ASP A 137 -6.10 -5.85 21.51
N ALA A 138 -5.84 -7.10 21.14
CA ALA A 138 -6.14 -7.64 19.82
C ALA A 138 -7.64 -7.58 19.47
N GLY A 139 -8.51 -7.77 20.45
CA GLY A 139 -9.96 -7.71 20.24
C GLY A 139 -10.44 -6.28 19.99
N HIS A 140 -9.88 -5.29 20.70
CA HIS A 140 -10.14 -3.88 20.44
C HIS A 140 -9.64 -3.47 19.06
N ALA A 141 -8.39 -3.83 18.71
CA ALA A 141 -7.81 -3.55 17.40
C ALA A 141 -8.66 -4.14 16.27
N ALA A 142 -9.10 -5.39 16.38
CA ALA A 142 -9.96 -6.05 15.39
C ALA A 142 -11.30 -5.34 15.20
N ARG A 143 -11.96 -4.91 16.29
CA ARG A 143 -13.21 -4.14 16.23
C ARG A 143 -13.00 -2.79 15.55
N ALA A 144 -11.92 -2.09 15.88
CA ALA A 144 -11.59 -0.81 15.25
C ALA A 144 -11.37 -0.98 13.75
N VAL A 145 -10.52 -1.91 13.32
CA VAL A 145 -10.29 -2.23 11.90
C VAL A 145 -11.59 -2.59 11.19
N SER A 146 -12.42 -3.47 11.78
CA SER A 146 -13.69 -3.87 11.20
C SER A 146 -14.66 -2.70 11.03
N SER A 147 -14.71 -1.77 12.00
CA SER A 147 -15.64 -0.63 11.97
C SER A 147 -15.32 0.41 10.89
N PHE A 148 -14.08 0.44 10.40
CA PHE A 148 -13.65 1.34 9.32
C PHE A 148 -13.66 0.65 7.94
N GLU A 149 -13.88 -0.66 7.87
CA GLU A 149 -13.97 -1.45 6.62
C GLU A 149 -12.77 -1.24 5.68
N ILE A 150 -11.56 -1.20 6.23
CA ILE A 150 -10.32 -1.00 5.48
C ILE A 150 -9.28 -2.07 5.81
N ASP A 151 -8.43 -2.38 4.82
CA ASP A 151 -7.32 -3.30 4.99
C ASP A 151 -5.96 -2.58 5.01
N SER A 152 -5.85 -1.41 4.37
CA SER A 152 -4.62 -0.61 4.32
C SER A 152 -4.94 0.88 4.27
N LEU A 153 -4.05 1.68 4.86
CA LEU A 153 -4.13 3.14 4.86
C LEU A 153 -3.39 3.80 3.67
N GLY A 154 -2.83 3.01 2.76
CA GLY A 154 -1.96 3.54 1.71
C GLY A 154 -0.62 4.04 2.25
N LEU A 155 0.22 4.59 1.38
CA LEU A 155 1.55 5.12 1.70
C LEU A 155 1.45 6.28 2.69
N HIS A 156 0.68 7.31 2.35
CA HIS A 156 0.57 8.52 3.17
C HIS A 156 -0.16 8.26 4.49
N GLY A 157 -1.22 7.44 4.47
CA GLY A 157 -1.97 7.13 5.67
C GLY A 157 -1.20 6.21 6.63
N SER A 158 -0.42 5.25 6.10
CA SER A 158 0.47 4.41 6.94
C SER A 158 1.57 5.25 7.59
N ARG A 159 2.20 6.17 6.84
CA ARG A 159 3.20 7.11 7.38
C ARG A 159 2.61 7.97 8.50
N ARG A 160 1.43 8.56 8.27
CA ARG A 160 0.70 9.36 9.25
C ARG A 160 0.34 8.55 10.51
N LEU A 161 -0.07 7.29 10.36
CA LEU A 161 -0.34 6.43 11.51
C LEU A 161 0.94 6.12 12.28
N CYS A 162 2.04 5.77 11.59
CA CYS A 162 3.35 5.53 12.19
C CYS A 162 3.84 6.72 13.02
N ASP A 163 3.66 7.95 12.54
CA ASP A 163 4.02 9.17 13.30
C ASP A 163 3.24 9.24 14.62
N LYS A 164 1.94 8.91 14.59
CA LYS A 164 1.09 8.93 15.80
C LYS A 164 1.46 7.85 16.80
N ILE A 165 1.90 6.68 16.33
CA ILE A 165 2.42 5.62 17.20
C ILE A 165 3.92 5.76 17.48
N GLY A 166 4.53 6.92 17.23
CA GLY A 166 5.91 7.20 17.59
C GLY A 166 6.94 6.29 16.90
N ILE A 167 6.65 5.83 15.68
CA ILE A 167 7.60 5.11 14.83
C ILE A 167 8.19 6.12 13.86
N PRO A 168 9.43 6.59 14.03
CA PRO A 168 10.06 7.53 13.11
C PRO A 168 10.23 6.97 11.69
N GLU A 169 10.50 7.86 10.74
CA GLU A 169 10.90 7.46 9.39
C GLU A 169 12.32 6.85 9.39
N ALA A 170 12.56 5.90 8.48
CA ALA A 170 13.89 5.32 8.30
C ALA A 170 14.85 6.30 7.64
N SER A 171 16.15 6.14 7.90
CA SER A 171 17.17 7.04 7.37
C SER A 171 17.21 7.00 5.83
N PRO A 172 17.46 8.13 5.15
CA PRO A 172 17.59 8.15 3.69
C PRO A 172 18.64 7.17 3.16
N GLU A 173 19.76 7.02 3.87
CA GLU A 173 20.84 6.10 3.52
C GLU A 173 20.38 4.65 3.57
N PHE A 174 19.61 4.27 4.61
CA PHE A 174 18.99 2.95 4.68
C PHE A 174 17.96 2.75 3.57
N VAL A 175 17.09 3.73 3.31
CA VAL A 175 16.07 3.64 2.25
C VAL A 175 16.72 3.36 0.89
N LEU A 176 17.83 4.02 0.57
CA LEU A 176 18.58 3.76 -0.66
C LEU A 176 19.12 2.32 -0.73
N ARG A 177 19.75 1.83 0.34
CA ARG A 177 20.25 0.44 0.41
C ARG A 177 19.10 -0.57 0.31
N ALA A 178 18.00 -0.32 1.02
CA ALA A 178 16.82 -1.17 1.01
C ALA A 178 16.21 -1.26 -0.39
N LYS A 179 15.99 -0.12 -1.07
CA LYS A 179 15.50 -0.08 -2.45
C LYS A 179 16.40 -0.87 -3.40
N SER A 180 17.72 -0.74 -3.27
CA SER A 180 18.69 -1.52 -4.05
C SER A 180 18.51 -3.03 -3.83
N LYS A 181 18.50 -3.49 -2.55
CA LYS A 181 18.32 -4.90 -2.19
C LYS A 181 17.00 -5.48 -2.66
N LEU A 182 15.91 -4.74 -2.49
CA LEU A 182 14.59 -5.16 -2.96
C LEU A 182 14.54 -5.21 -4.49
N GLY A 183 15.16 -4.26 -5.19
CA GLY A 183 15.28 -4.25 -6.64
C GLY A 183 16.05 -5.45 -7.19
N GLU A 184 17.18 -5.80 -6.58
CA GLU A 184 17.95 -7.02 -6.89
C GLU A 184 17.09 -8.27 -6.74
N ARG A 185 16.37 -8.39 -5.62
CA ARG A 185 15.49 -9.54 -5.37
C ARG A 185 14.34 -9.63 -6.37
N LEU A 186 13.69 -8.51 -6.70
CA LEU A 186 12.62 -8.48 -7.69
C LEU A 186 13.11 -8.91 -9.07
N ARG A 187 14.30 -8.46 -9.50
CA ARG A 187 14.90 -8.89 -10.77
C ARG A 187 15.19 -10.39 -10.79
N ALA A 188 15.79 -10.92 -9.72
CA ALA A 188 16.05 -12.35 -9.59
C ALA A 188 14.76 -13.19 -9.65
N CYS A 189 13.63 -12.62 -9.23
CA CYS A 189 12.32 -13.29 -9.27
C CYS A 189 11.60 -13.16 -10.62
N GLN A 190 11.92 -12.16 -11.44
CA GLN A 190 11.28 -11.94 -12.74
C GLN A 190 11.69 -12.97 -13.81
N THR A 191 12.85 -13.60 -13.63
CA THR A 191 13.34 -14.67 -14.50
C THR A 191 12.61 -16.00 -14.26
N ALA A 192 11.90 -16.14 -13.14
CA ALA A 192 11.11 -17.33 -12.87
C ALA A 192 9.84 -17.36 -13.74
N PRO A 193 9.50 -18.50 -14.37
CA PRO A 193 8.28 -18.62 -15.14
C PRO A 193 7.04 -18.38 -14.26
N PRO A 194 5.98 -17.74 -14.79
CA PRO A 194 4.76 -17.52 -14.04
C PRO A 194 4.12 -18.87 -13.67
N VAL A 195 3.81 -19.05 -12.39
CA VAL A 195 3.09 -20.24 -11.91
C VAL A 195 1.63 -20.11 -12.36
N HIS A 196 1.18 -21.02 -13.22
CA HIS A 196 -0.17 -21.01 -13.83
C HIS A 196 -0.52 -19.72 -14.60
N GLY A 197 0.47 -19.01 -15.14
CA GLY A 197 0.23 -17.78 -15.91
C GLY A 197 -0.09 -16.53 -15.06
N TRP A 198 -0.23 -16.66 -13.74
CA TRP A 198 -0.53 -15.54 -12.85
C TRP A 198 0.74 -15.05 -12.15
N ARG A 199 1.10 -13.77 -12.37
CA ARG A 199 2.13 -13.09 -11.58
C ARG A 199 1.50 -12.49 -10.33
N ARG A 200 1.72 -13.12 -9.18
CA ARG A 200 1.29 -12.57 -7.89
C ARG A 200 2.10 -11.31 -7.56
N PRO A 201 1.47 -10.25 -7.01
CA PRO A 201 2.21 -9.09 -6.52
C PRO A 201 3.14 -9.54 -5.38
N ARG A 202 4.44 -9.30 -5.58
CA ARG A 202 5.49 -9.61 -4.61
C ARG A 202 5.73 -8.39 -3.73
N ILE A 203 5.32 -8.50 -2.48
CA ILE A 203 5.58 -7.55 -1.41
C ILE A 203 6.82 -8.06 -0.68
N LEU A 204 7.84 -7.22 -0.64
CA LEU A 204 9.09 -7.52 0.04
C LEU A 204 9.23 -6.59 1.25
N ALA A 205 9.78 -7.14 2.33
CA ALA A 205 10.20 -6.40 3.51
C ALA A 205 11.69 -6.62 3.73
N TYR A 206 12.43 -5.54 3.94
CA TYR A 206 13.85 -5.56 4.28
C TYR A 206 14.08 -4.80 5.57
N ALA A 207 14.94 -5.32 6.44
CA ALA A 207 15.36 -4.61 7.63
C ALA A 207 16.85 -4.77 7.89
N GLU A 208 17.45 -3.72 8.45
CA GLU A 208 18.76 -3.72 9.08
C GLU A 208 18.53 -3.48 10.58
N TYR A 209 19.26 -4.21 11.42
CA TYR A 209 19.12 -4.08 12.86
C TYR A 209 20.47 -4.08 13.56
N THR A 210 20.55 -3.31 14.63
CA THR A 210 21.63 -3.34 15.61
C THR A 210 21.00 -3.43 16.99
N PHE A 211 21.25 -4.54 17.68
CA PHE A 211 20.83 -4.76 19.05
C PHE A 211 22.06 -4.83 19.96
N THR A 212 22.00 -4.11 21.08
CA THR A 212 23.06 -4.02 22.08
C THR A 212 22.52 -4.52 23.42
N GLY A 213 23.06 -5.65 23.88
CA GLY A 213 22.84 -6.22 25.22
C GLY A 213 24.19 -6.61 25.82
N ALA A 214 24.34 -7.87 26.25
CA ALA A 214 25.66 -8.41 26.65
C ALA A 214 26.65 -8.46 25.48
N GLN A 215 26.14 -8.60 24.26
CA GLN A 215 26.90 -8.50 23.01
C GLN A 215 26.13 -7.61 22.03
N THR A 216 26.86 -6.96 21.13
CA THR A 216 26.27 -6.23 20.02
C THR A 216 26.03 -7.18 18.86
N LYS A 217 24.77 -7.38 18.50
CA LYS A 217 24.37 -8.15 17.33
C LYS A 217 23.92 -7.22 16.22
N ARG A 218 24.48 -7.40 15.03
CA ARG A 218 24.10 -6.68 13.82
C ARG A 218 23.69 -7.66 12.74
N GLY A 219 22.72 -7.31 11.93
CA GLY A 219 22.31 -8.14 10.82
C GLY A 219 21.29 -7.46 9.93
N SER A 220 20.86 -8.20 8.91
CA SER A 220 19.76 -7.82 8.05
C SER A 220 18.87 -9.01 7.77
N LEU A 221 17.61 -8.73 7.44
CA LEU A 221 16.59 -9.72 7.10
C LEU A 221 15.86 -9.27 5.84
N LEU A 222 15.50 -10.21 4.98
CA LEU A 222 14.68 -9.98 3.80
C LEU A 222 13.61 -11.07 3.73
N PHE A 223 12.35 -10.65 3.62
CA PHE A 223 11.20 -11.53 3.50
C PHE A 223 10.32 -11.15 2.31
N GLU A 224 9.61 -12.13 1.79
CA GLU A 224 8.69 -12.02 0.67
C GLU A 224 7.32 -12.57 1.08
N ASN A 225 6.24 -11.88 0.68
CA ASN A 225 4.90 -12.33 1.03
C ASN A 225 4.52 -13.64 0.34
N GLY A 226 3.75 -14.48 1.04
CA GLY A 226 3.24 -15.74 0.48
C GLY A 226 4.29 -16.85 0.31
N LEU A 227 5.57 -16.56 0.50
CA LEU A 227 6.62 -17.56 0.54
C LEU A 227 6.84 -18.01 1.98
N ARG A 228 6.65 -19.30 2.25
CA ARG A 228 7.13 -19.91 3.49
C ARG A 228 8.61 -20.21 3.30
N VAL A 229 9.45 -19.69 4.20
CA VAL A 229 10.82 -20.17 4.32
C VAL A 229 10.75 -21.59 4.87
N ASP A 230 11.43 -22.55 4.25
CA ASP A 230 11.36 -23.96 4.67
C ASP A 230 11.69 -24.12 6.15
N GLY A 231 10.81 -24.83 6.87
CA GLY A 231 10.93 -25.03 8.32
C GLY A 231 10.55 -23.83 9.18
N TRP A 232 10.20 -22.68 8.59
CA TRP A 232 9.71 -21.52 9.33
C TRP A 232 8.27 -21.75 9.79
N VAL A 233 8.07 -21.66 11.11
CA VAL A 233 6.76 -21.66 11.75
C VAL A 233 6.58 -20.31 12.41
N ALA A 234 5.49 -19.63 12.06
CA ALA A 234 5.14 -18.36 12.68
C ALA A 234 4.98 -18.56 14.20
N ASP A 235 5.81 -17.86 14.96
CA ASP A 235 5.76 -17.89 16.42
C ASP A 235 5.07 -16.63 16.94
N TYR A 236 3.76 -16.72 17.10
CA TYR A 236 2.92 -15.61 17.55
C TYR A 236 2.92 -15.41 19.07
N ARG A 237 3.90 -15.95 19.79
CA ARG A 237 4.06 -15.70 21.23
C ARG A 237 4.16 -14.21 21.57
N TRP A 238 4.67 -13.39 20.64
CA TRP A 238 5.00 -11.99 20.90
C TRP A 238 4.16 -10.99 20.11
N LEU A 239 3.77 -11.37 18.90
CA LEU A 239 3.06 -10.50 17.98
C LEU A 239 1.84 -11.27 17.50
N THR A 240 0.67 -10.65 17.60
CA THR A 240 -0.60 -11.23 17.17
C THR A 240 -1.15 -10.44 15.98
N PRO A 241 -1.26 -11.06 14.79
CA PRO A 241 -1.87 -10.40 13.64
C PRO A 241 -3.35 -10.13 13.90
N THR A 242 -3.89 -9.12 13.21
CA THR A 242 -5.30 -8.73 13.29
C THR A 242 -5.99 -9.14 12.02
N ASP A 243 -7.12 -9.82 12.12
CA ASP A 243 -7.94 -10.14 10.96
C ASP A 243 -8.50 -8.87 10.34
N LEU A 244 -8.47 -8.80 9.00
CA LEU A 244 -8.92 -7.63 8.26
C LEU A 244 -10.24 -7.93 7.54
N PRO A 245 -11.17 -6.97 7.46
CA PRO A 245 -12.52 -7.19 6.96
C PRO A 245 -12.55 -7.56 5.47
N LEU A 246 -11.70 -6.96 4.63
CA LEU A 246 -11.76 -7.15 3.18
C LEU A 246 -10.92 -8.35 2.72
N SER A 247 -9.86 -8.71 3.45
CA SER A 247 -9.03 -9.89 3.14
C SER A 247 -8.96 -10.88 4.29
N ARG A 248 -10.10 -11.27 4.84
CA ARG A 248 -10.23 -12.27 5.92
C ARG A 248 -9.63 -13.65 5.62
N TRP A 249 -9.44 -13.96 4.33
CA TRP A 249 -8.90 -15.24 3.86
C TRP A 249 -7.37 -15.25 3.71
N VAL A 250 -6.73 -14.09 3.88
CA VAL A 250 -5.28 -13.96 3.73
C VAL A 250 -4.62 -14.39 5.03
N ASP A 251 -3.81 -15.43 4.96
CA ASP A 251 -2.95 -15.85 6.06
C ASP A 251 -1.91 -14.75 6.35
N ARG A 252 -2.13 -14.02 7.45
CA ARG A 252 -1.28 -12.90 7.87
C ARG A 252 0.10 -13.37 8.36
N ALA A 253 0.29 -14.66 8.63
CA ALA A 253 1.62 -15.25 8.84
C ALA A 253 2.54 -15.02 7.66
N LEU A 254 1.96 -14.95 6.46
CA LEU A 254 2.69 -14.89 5.21
C LEU A 254 2.91 -13.46 4.73
N CYS A 255 2.49 -12.44 5.49
CA CYS A 255 2.89 -11.06 5.21
C CYS A 255 4.41 -10.93 5.43
N ALA A 256 5.11 -10.27 4.50
CA ALA A 256 6.57 -10.13 4.58
C ALA A 256 7.01 -9.42 5.87
N GLU A 257 6.25 -8.40 6.28
CA GLU A 257 6.49 -7.63 7.50
C GLU A 257 6.26 -8.47 8.76
N ALA A 258 5.21 -9.30 8.76
CA ALA A 258 4.90 -10.17 9.88
C ALA A 258 5.98 -11.23 10.09
N GLN A 259 6.45 -11.86 9.01
CA GLN A 259 7.56 -12.81 9.05
C GLN A 259 8.83 -12.14 9.59
N LEU A 260 9.17 -10.96 9.05
CA LEU A 260 10.35 -10.21 9.45
C LEU A 260 10.34 -9.86 10.94
N LEU A 261 9.27 -9.23 11.43
CA LEU A 261 9.19 -8.82 12.83
C LEU A 261 9.14 -10.01 13.79
N THR A 262 8.45 -11.09 13.41
CA THR A 262 8.44 -12.33 14.19
C THR A 262 9.85 -12.94 14.29
N SER A 263 10.60 -12.95 13.18
CA SER A 263 11.99 -13.41 13.17
C SER A 263 12.94 -12.53 13.97
N LEU A 264 12.69 -11.22 14.08
CA LEU A 264 13.40 -10.35 15.01
C LEU A 264 13.03 -10.66 16.46
N CYS A 265 11.75 -10.87 16.78
CA CYS A 265 11.30 -11.27 18.12
C CYS A 265 11.87 -12.62 18.56
N GLN A 266 12.19 -13.53 17.64
CA GLN A 266 12.85 -14.80 17.93
C GLN A 266 14.32 -14.66 18.37
N GLN A 267 14.95 -13.49 18.17
CA GLN A 267 16.33 -13.21 18.64
C GLN A 267 16.40 -12.97 20.16
N ARG A 268 15.48 -13.58 20.93
CA ARG A 268 15.07 -13.20 22.28
C ARG A 268 15.95 -13.68 23.42
N GLU A 269 17.13 -14.24 23.14
CA GLU A 269 18.19 -14.36 24.16
C GLU A 269 18.62 -13.00 24.73
N LEU A 270 18.04 -11.92 24.19
CA LEU A 270 18.40 -10.56 24.43
C LEU A 270 17.25 -9.82 25.15
N VAL A 271 16.97 -10.20 26.39
CA VAL A 271 16.14 -9.38 27.31
C VAL A 271 16.92 -8.10 27.63
N ASN A 272 16.25 -6.95 27.74
CA ASN A 272 16.86 -5.61 27.94
C ASN A 272 17.74 -5.10 26.79
N LEU A 273 17.41 -5.45 25.55
CA LEU A 273 18.07 -4.84 24.40
C LEU A 273 17.77 -3.38 24.24
N THR A 274 18.84 -2.62 24.03
CA THR A 274 18.79 -1.33 23.38
C THR A 274 19.15 -1.50 21.91
N GLY A 275 18.71 -0.62 21.03
CA GLY A 275 19.12 -0.70 19.64
C GLY A 275 18.22 0.02 18.66
N GLU A 276 18.46 -0.25 17.38
CA GLU A 276 17.70 0.30 16.28
C GLU A 276 17.38 -0.79 15.27
N VAL A 277 16.16 -0.72 14.73
CA VAL A 277 15.69 -1.51 13.60
C VAL A 277 15.19 -0.53 12.56
N GLU A 278 15.79 -0.55 11.38
CA GLU A 278 15.29 0.19 10.23
C GLU A 278 14.60 -0.80 9.29
N LEU A 279 13.34 -0.52 8.95
CA LEU A 279 12.50 -1.40 8.15
C LEU A 279 11.99 -0.67 6.91
N TYR A 280 12.09 -1.31 5.76
CA TYR A 280 11.54 -0.84 4.49
C TYR A 280 10.64 -1.89 3.85
N THR A 281 9.51 -1.46 3.28
CA THR A 281 8.61 -2.34 2.51
C THR A 281 8.37 -1.82 1.10
N SER A 282 8.26 -2.75 0.13
CA SER A 282 8.02 -2.41 -1.28
C SER A 282 6.59 -1.95 -1.58
N SER A 283 5.70 -1.98 -0.59
CA SER A 283 4.33 -1.49 -0.70
C SER A 283 3.83 -1.08 0.68
N PRO A 284 2.79 -0.21 0.77
CA PRO A 284 2.18 0.11 2.04
C PRO A 284 1.74 -1.14 2.81
N PRO A 285 2.06 -1.24 4.11
CA PRO A 285 1.64 -2.36 4.94
C PRO A 285 0.12 -2.36 5.11
N CYS A 286 -0.43 -3.55 5.36
CA CYS A 286 -1.81 -3.65 5.81
C CYS A 286 -1.94 -3.25 7.29
N LEU A 287 -3.16 -2.97 7.75
CA LEU A 287 -3.43 -2.60 9.14
C LEU A 287 -3.00 -3.68 10.14
N SER A 288 -3.05 -4.95 9.75
CA SER A 288 -2.52 -6.04 10.58
C SER A 288 -1.02 -5.86 10.82
N CYS A 289 -0.25 -5.59 9.77
CA CYS A 289 1.20 -5.37 9.88
C CYS A 289 1.51 -4.10 10.70
N LEU A 290 0.77 -3.01 10.51
CA LEU A 290 0.92 -1.80 11.33
C LEU A 290 0.61 -2.07 12.81
N GLY A 291 -0.33 -2.96 13.12
CA GLY A 291 -0.54 -3.46 14.48
C GLY A 291 0.64 -4.24 15.04
N LEU A 292 1.32 -5.04 14.21
CA LEU A 292 2.57 -5.70 14.63
C LEU A 292 3.69 -4.69 14.89
N PHE A 293 3.73 -3.57 14.17
CA PHE A 293 4.73 -2.52 14.40
C PHE A 293 4.54 -1.89 15.78
N PHE A 294 3.29 -1.62 16.16
CA PHE A 294 2.95 -1.15 17.49
C PHE A 294 3.32 -2.17 18.57
N GLN A 295 2.94 -3.44 18.39
CA GLN A 295 3.26 -4.51 19.34
C GLN A 295 4.77 -4.70 19.50
N PHE A 296 5.54 -4.58 18.42
CA PHE A 296 7.00 -4.70 18.44
C PHE A 296 7.65 -3.69 19.39
N ARG A 297 7.13 -2.45 19.46
CA ARG A 297 7.59 -1.44 20.43
C ARG A 297 7.35 -1.86 21.87
N GLY A 298 6.22 -2.52 22.15
CA GLY A 298 5.94 -3.08 23.47
C GLY A 298 6.84 -4.27 23.83
N VAL A 299 7.28 -5.03 22.82
CA VAL A 299 8.22 -6.16 23.00
C VAL A 299 9.65 -5.66 23.27
N PHE A 300 10.11 -4.61 22.59
CA PHE A 300 11.46 -4.05 22.73
C PHE A 300 11.42 -2.61 23.24
N LEU A 301 11.18 -2.43 24.55
CA LEU A 301 10.98 -1.12 25.17
C LEU A 301 12.12 -0.11 24.97
N HIS A 302 13.36 -0.59 24.73
CA HIS A 302 14.52 0.28 24.52
C HIS A 302 15.12 0.19 23.11
N ALA A 303 14.45 -0.51 22.18
CA ALA A 303 14.83 -0.49 20.78
C ALA A 303 13.91 0.44 19.98
N THR A 304 14.51 1.20 19.06
CA THR A 304 13.76 2.09 18.18
C THR A 304 13.46 1.37 16.87
N LEU A 305 12.17 1.22 16.53
CA LEU A 305 11.75 0.83 15.19
C LEU A 305 11.57 2.09 14.34
N ARG A 306 12.30 2.16 13.23
CA ARG A 306 12.14 3.14 12.15
C ARG A 306 11.55 2.47 10.93
N PHE A 307 10.65 3.16 10.25
CA PHE A 307 9.92 2.57 9.14
C PHE A 307 9.81 3.52 7.95
N SER A 308 10.03 3.00 6.75
CA SER A 308 9.65 3.65 5.50
C SER A 308 8.99 2.63 4.57
N CYS A 309 8.20 3.12 3.62
CA CYS A 309 7.70 2.28 2.54
C CYS A 309 7.63 3.07 1.25
N GLY A 310 7.57 2.35 0.15
CA GLY A 310 7.47 2.97 -1.16
C GLY A 310 7.58 1.92 -2.24
N LEU A 311 6.99 2.22 -3.39
CA LEU A 311 7.09 1.34 -4.55
C LEU A 311 8.57 1.15 -4.91
N VAL A 312 8.97 -0.11 -5.07
CA VAL A 312 10.25 -0.46 -5.65
C VAL A 312 9.96 -1.05 -7.00
N ARG A 313 10.23 -0.29 -8.06
CA ARG A 313 10.14 -0.83 -9.41
C ARG A 313 11.44 -1.56 -9.74
N ALA A 314 11.34 -2.67 -10.46
CA ALA A 314 12.51 -3.45 -10.86
C ALA A 314 13.53 -2.64 -11.69
N TRP A 315 13.04 -1.60 -12.39
CA TRP A 315 13.85 -0.70 -13.20
C TRP A 315 14.33 0.58 -12.47
N GLU A 316 13.72 0.99 -11.36
CA GLU A 316 14.13 2.18 -10.58
C GLU A 316 15.44 1.96 -9.80
N ALA A 317 15.87 0.71 -9.63
CA ALA A 317 17.14 0.38 -9.01
C ALA A 317 18.36 0.54 -9.94
N TRP A 318 18.21 1.29 -11.04
CA TRP A 318 19.30 1.78 -11.89
C TRP A 318 19.60 3.24 -11.53
N VAL A 319 20.51 3.44 -10.58
CA VAL A 319 21.39 4.61 -10.60
C VAL A 319 22.77 4.04 -10.86
N PRO A 320 23.37 4.23 -12.05
CA PRO A 320 24.77 3.95 -12.21
C PRO A 320 25.51 4.87 -11.23
N LEU A 321 26.17 4.28 -10.23
CA LEU A 321 27.13 4.97 -9.37
C LEU A 321 28.32 5.43 -10.22
#